data_AF-A0A7C7VH18-F1
#
_entry.id   AF-A0A7C7VH18-F1
#
_cell.length_a   1.000
_cell.length_b   1.000
_cell.length_c   1.000
_cell.angle_alpha   90.00
_cell.angle_beta   90.00
_cell.angle_gamma   90.00
#
_symmetry.space_group_name_H-M   'P 1'
#
loop_
_entity.id
_entity.type
_entity.pdbx_description
1 polymer ?
#
loop_
_entity_poly.entity_id
_entity_poly.type
_entity_poly.pdbx_seq_one_letter_code
_entity_poly.pdbx_strand_id
1 'polypeptide(L)'
;MRRFIVYVPFVLIIVTTAATAEVSTTAKIEADLQAGRISYESSLLYKAYSLFEPSRLPPTYRSPDVARKSGTPIIMELKSNWELLSVSAREYLEPYLSRPVPGEQVITPSGKFVVHYYTSGGDAVDPSDQDRNGIPDYIDTVAAIFDSCYTLIVKDLGYKEPPSDGTRGGGPEFDVYVRDLSGRRVYGYTTPERPVPPGFAYTSFIEVDNDYQDPIYRSSRGLDALRVTAAHEFFHAVQFSYYAGDDARWWMEISSTWMEDVAYDEVNDYYAYLGYFFNYPGTSLDVLNDQHEYGASIFAHYLAKRFGADTIRRIWEKIGQEGNAEMGIFDEIIPGGLAEAMSEFAIWNYYTGSRADPVRYYPEGEFYPEISVTAIHNSYPASGSGKVDHLASNYIRLIPQRTAGGLKVNPQGERGQWTYQLVTFPRREEVPDPTEIMDWDRYQDIVLVLTVTSFRGKGFRYSYWAEFDSDLTEKPLPLVAVLKQNRPNPFLPGQTGGTTIPFDLTKPGDVVIAIYSLNGQLVKRKELNRLDGGSNSYYWDGRNQKGRPVASGVYFYRIQIHSDSQTDDFTAVRKMSLVR
;
A
#
# COMPACT_ATOMS: atom_id res chain seq x y z
N MET A 1 -47.00 -42.49 -15.32
CA MET A 1 -46.84 -41.02 -15.25
C MET A 1 -47.27 -40.61 -13.85
N ARG A 2 -46.52 -39.95 -12.97
CA ARG A 2 -45.41 -38.98 -13.08
C ARG A 2 -44.32 -39.35 -12.05
N ARG A 3 -43.04 -39.21 -12.41
CA ARG A 3 -41.91 -39.30 -11.46
C ARG A 3 -41.71 -37.93 -10.79
N PHE A 4 -41.70 -37.89 -9.47
CA PHE A 4 -41.26 -36.71 -8.71
C PHE A 4 -39.74 -36.63 -8.76
N ILE A 5 -39.21 -35.52 -9.27
CA ILE A 5 -37.79 -35.17 -9.17
C ILE A 5 -37.66 -34.26 -7.96
N VAL A 6 -37.02 -34.75 -6.91
CA VAL A 6 -36.62 -33.95 -5.75
C VAL A 6 -35.30 -33.27 -6.12
N TYR A 7 -35.32 -31.94 -6.29
CA TYR A 7 -34.10 -31.14 -6.43
C TYR A 7 -33.53 -30.90 -5.03
N VAL A 8 -32.40 -31.53 -4.73
CA VAL A 8 -31.54 -31.18 -3.60
C VAL A 8 -30.47 -30.23 -4.15
N PRO A 9 -30.40 -28.96 -3.72
CA PRO A 9 -29.35 -28.07 -4.19
C PRO A 9 -28.02 -28.53 -3.60
N PHE A 10 -27.10 -28.94 -4.47
CA PHE A 10 -25.71 -29.19 -4.09
C PHE A 10 -25.04 -27.83 -3.83
N VAL A 11 -24.72 -27.55 -2.57
CA VAL A 11 -23.80 -26.47 -2.20
C VAL A 11 -22.39 -26.93 -2.60
N LEU A 12 -21.86 -26.36 -3.68
CA LEU A 12 -20.48 -26.60 -4.10
C LEU A 12 -19.59 -25.62 -3.32
N ILE A 13 -19.08 -26.05 -2.16
CA ILE A 13 -17.97 -25.37 -1.48
C ILE A 13 -16.71 -25.68 -2.29
N ILE A 14 -16.35 -24.81 -3.23
CA ILE A 14 -15.02 -24.85 -3.83
C ILE A 14 -14.07 -24.28 -2.79
N VAL A 15 -13.49 -25.16 -1.97
CA VAL A 15 -12.26 -24.83 -1.23
C VAL A 15 -11.16 -24.80 -2.29
N THR A 16 -10.81 -23.63 -2.79
CA THR A 16 -9.52 -23.45 -3.47
C THR A 16 -8.46 -23.77 -2.44
N THR A 17 -7.82 -24.94 -2.56
CA THR A 17 -6.63 -25.26 -1.79
C THR A 17 -5.55 -24.28 -2.23
N ALA A 18 -5.38 -23.20 -1.48
CA ALA A 18 -4.14 -22.43 -1.53
C ALA A 18 -3.01 -23.44 -1.33
N ALA A 19 -2.02 -23.45 -2.23
CA ALA A 19 -0.78 -24.16 -1.97
C ALA A 19 -0.30 -23.72 -0.58
N THR A 20 -0.13 -24.65 0.35
CA THR A 20 0.36 -24.31 1.69
C THR A 20 1.74 -23.71 1.51
N ALA A 21 1.88 -22.40 1.75
CA ALA A 21 3.18 -21.77 1.76
C ALA A 21 4.07 -22.55 2.74
N GLU A 22 5.28 -22.91 2.30
CA GLU A 22 6.23 -23.60 3.16
C GLU A 22 6.60 -22.70 4.33
N VAL A 23 6.29 -23.18 5.53
CA VAL A 23 6.54 -22.47 6.78
C VAL A 23 8.05 -22.27 6.94
N SER A 24 8.47 -21.01 7.09
CA SER A 24 9.89 -20.65 7.24
C SER A 24 10.55 -21.30 8.46
N THR A 25 11.89 -21.32 8.48
CA THR A 25 12.64 -21.79 9.65
C THR A 25 12.31 -20.98 10.90
N THR A 26 12.25 -19.64 10.83
CA THR A 26 11.90 -18.81 11.99
C THR A 26 10.47 -19.08 12.45
N ALA A 27 9.51 -19.23 11.53
CA ALA A 27 8.13 -19.55 11.87
C ALA A 27 8.00 -20.90 12.60
N LYS A 28 8.74 -21.93 12.16
CA LYS A 28 8.77 -23.24 12.86
C LYS A 28 9.34 -23.12 14.27
N ILE A 29 10.44 -22.39 14.43
CA ILE A 29 11.09 -22.16 15.73
C ILE A 29 10.14 -21.40 16.67
N GLU A 30 9.53 -20.34 16.18
CA GLU A 30 8.60 -19.49 16.94
C GLU A 30 7.35 -20.26 17.37
N ALA A 31 6.80 -21.11 16.49
CA ALA A 31 5.67 -21.96 16.83
C ALA A 31 5.99 -22.98 17.94
N ASP A 32 7.22 -23.53 17.96
CA ASP A 32 7.68 -24.44 19.00
C ASP A 32 7.96 -23.71 20.32
N LEU A 33 8.50 -22.49 20.25
CA LEU A 33 8.68 -21.63 21.41
C LEU A 33 7.33 -21.30 22.06
N GLN A 34 6.35 -20.84 21.27
CA GLN A 34 5.00 -20.51 21.74
C GLN A 34 4.26 -21.71 22.31
N ALA A 35 4.51 -22.90 21.77
CA ALA A 35 3.95 -24.15 22.29
C ALA A 35 4.70 -24.70 23.52
N GLY A 36 5.78 -24.03 23.98
CA GLY A 36 6.60 -24.48 25.11
C GLY A 36 7.41 -25.75 24.82
N ARG A 37 7.62 -26.09 23.54
CA ARG A 37 8.42 -27.26 23.12
C ARG A 37 9.93 -27.02 23.19
N ILE A 38 10.35 -25.76 23.08
CA ILE A 38 11.75 -25.33 23.23
C ILE A 38 11.84 -24.12 24.17
N SER A 39 13.01 -23.93 24.79
CA SER A 39 13.28 -22.73 25.58
C SER A 39 13.56 -21.52 24.69
N TYR A 40 13.45 -20.32 25.26
CA TYR A 40 13.82 -19.08 24.56
C TYR A 40 15.30 -19.04 24.14
N GLU A 41 16.21 -19.54 24.99
CA GLU A 41 17.62 -19.69 24.62
C GLU A 41 17.80 -20.65 23.43
N SER A 42 17.05 -21.76 23.40
CA SER A 42 17.10 -22.70 22.28
C SER A 42 16.57 -22.07 20.99
N SER A 43 15.52 -21.23 21.06
CA SER A 43 15.02 -20.53 19.88
C SER A 43 16.05 -19.54 19.33
N LEU A 44 16.74 -18.78 20.19
CA LEU A 44 17.80 -17.86 19.76
C LEU A 44 18.98 -18.60 19.13
N LEU A 45 19.43 -19.70 19.75
CA LEU A 45 20.48 -20.55 19.18
C LEU A 45 20.09 -21.12 17.82
N TYR A 46 18.86 -21.59 17.65
CA TYR A 46 18.40 -22.14 16.37
C TYR A 46 18.26 -21.07 15.29
N LYS A 47 17.79 -19.85 15.64
CA LYS A 47 17.80 -18.71 14.72
C LYS A 47 19.25 -18.36 14.32
N ALA A 48 20.17 -18.29 15.27
CA ALA A 48 21.59 -18.06 14.99
C ALA A 48 22.19 -19.14 14.09
N TYR A 49 21.96 -20.43 14.38
CA TYR A 49 22.42 -21.54 13.53
C TYR A 49 21.83 -21.43 12.13
N SER A 50 20.57 -21.05 12.00
CA SER A 50 19.96 -20.93 10.68
C SER A 50 20.58 -19.84 9.80
N LEU A 51 21.27 -18.86 10.38
CA LEU A 51 21.95 -17.79 9.66
C LEU A 51 23.45 -18.09 9.49
N PHE A 52 24.14 -18.45 10.57
CA PHE A 52 25.61 -18.54 10.57
C PHE A 52 26.14 -19.95 10.34
N GLU A 53 25.40 -20.98 10.77
CA GLU A 53 25.83 -22.39 10.67
C GLU A 53 24.67 -23.34 10.37
N PRO A 54 24.06 -23.28 9.17
CA PRO A 54 22.83 -24.04 8.87
C PRO A 54 22.97 -25.56 9.06
N SER A 55 24.20 -26.08 9.00
CA SER A 55 24.52 -27.50 9.24
C SER A 55 24.17 -27.97 10.65
N ARG A 56 24.16 -27.07 11.66
CA ARG A 56 23.84 -27.38 13.06
C ARG A 56 22.37 -27.22 13.41
N LEU A 57 21.59 -26.58 12.54
CA LEU A 57 20.16 -26.44 12.73
C LEU A 57 19.52 -27.84 12.78
N PRO A 58 18.71 -28.18 13.81
CA PRO A 58 18.05 -29.47 13.87
C PRO A 58 17.20 -29.73 12.62
N PRO A 59 17.18 -30.97 12.06
CA PRO A 59 16.49 -31.26 10.81
C PRO A 59 15.02 -30.83 10.76
N THR A 60 14.32 -30.84 11.90
CA THR A 60 12.91 -30.45 11.99
C THR A 60 12.67 -28.97 11.68
N TYR A 61 13.66 -28.09 11.91
CA TYR A 61 13.56 -26.65 11.66
C TYR A 61 14.12 -26.25 10.30
N ARG A 62 14.77 -27.17 9.58
CA ARG A 62 15.26 -26.89 8.23
C ARG A 62 14.06 -26.62 7.32
N SER A 63 14.07 -25.45 6.71
CA SER A 63 13.13 -25.05 5.67
C SER A 63 13.84 -25.18 4.31
N PRO A 64 13.09 -25.33 3.20
CA PRO A 64 13.64 -25.40 1.85
C PRO A 64 14.70 -24.35 1.50
N ASP A 65 15.42 -24.67 0.42
CA ASP A 65 16.54 -23.95 -0.18
C ASP A 65 16.20 -22.59 -0.78
N VAL A 66 15.75 -21.66 0.06
CA VAL A 66 15.60 -20.24 -0.28
C VAL A 66 16.46 -19.41 0.66
N ALA A 67 17.24 -18.50 0.08
CA ALA A 67 17.99 -17.52 0.86
C ALA A 67 17.04 -16.57 1.60
N ARG A 68 17.36 -16.25 2.84
CA ARG A 68 16.74 -15.16 3.59
C ARG A 68 17.11 -13.84 2.93
N LYS A 69 16.16 -12.90 2.92
CA LYS A 69 16.40 -11.58 2.35
C LYS A 69 17.36 -10.77 3.23
N SER A 70 17.09 -10.64 4.53
CA SER A 70 18.04 -10.07 5.47
C SER A 70 18.32 -10.98 6.67
N GLY A 71 19.57 -10.99 7.13
CA GLY A 71 19.97 -11.55 8.43
C GLY A 71 19.86 -10.54 9.58
N THR A 72 19.63 -9.25 9.29
CA THR A 72 19.61 -8.15 10.25
C THR A 72 18.65 -8.40 11.43
N PRO A 73 17.39 -8.86 11.23
CA PRO A 73 16.46 -9.11 12.34
C PRO A 73 16.94 -10.16 13.35
N ILE A 74 17.63 -11.21 12.90
CA ILE A 74 18.17 -12.26 13.75
C ILE A 74 19.33 -11.69 14.58
N ILE A 75 20.21 -10.91 13.95
CA ILE A 75 21.34 -10.27 14.62
C ILE A 75 20.85 -9.30 15.71
N MET A 76 19.82 -8.51 15.41
CA MET A 76 19.21 -7.61 16.38
C MET A 76 18.60 -8.37 17.56
N GLU A 77 17.82 -9.43 17.30
CA GLU A 77 17.22 -10.25 18.36
C GLU A 77 18.30 -10.85 19.28
N LEU A 78 19.38 -11.39 18.68
CA LEU A 78 20.51 -11.94 19.42
C LEU A 78 21.20 -10.90 20.29
N LYS A 79 21.45 -9.69 19.75
CA LYS A 79 22.12 -8.62 20.50
C LYS A 79 21.26 -8.06 21.63
N SER A 80 19.97 -7.82 21.39
CA SER A 80 19.03 -7.34 22.41
C SER A 80 18.84 -8.35 23.54
N ASN A 81 19.06 -9.64 23.28
CA ASN A 81 18.90 -10.72 24.25
C ASN A 81 20.24 -11.38 24.66
N TRP A 82 21.37 -10.74 24.37
CA TRP A 82 22.70 -11.30 24.57
C TRP A 82 22.93 -11.76 26.02
N GLU A 83 22.49 -10.96 26.99
CA GLU A 83 22.64 -11.27 28.42
C GLU A 83 21.72 -12.40 28.92
N LEU A 84 20.74 -12.82 28.13
CA LEU A 84 19.88 -13.96 28.44
C LEU A 84 20.50 -15.30 28.03
N LEU A 85 21.55 -15.29 27.22
CA LEU A 85 22.24 -16.49 26.74
C LEU A 85 23.22 -17.02 27.80
N SER A 86 23.35 -18.34 27.88
CA SER A 86 24.41 -18.97 28.69
C SER A 86 25.80 -18.49 28.27
N VAL A 87 26.77 -18.54 29.19
CA VAL A 87 28.16 -18.18 28.88
C VAL A 87 28.70 -18.99 27.70
N SER A 88 28.42 -20.30 27.66
CA SER A 88 28.79 -21.17 26.55
C SER A 88 28.15 -20.77 25.21
N ALA A 89 26.89 -20.32 25.22
CA ALA A 89 26.23 -19.84 24.01
C ALA A 89 26.86 -18.53 23.52
N ARG A 90 27.18 -17.61 24.44
CA ARG A 90 27.84 -16.34 24.12
C ARG A 90 29.24 -16.53 23.56
N GLU A 91 30.08 -17.33 24.23
CA GLU A 91 31.44 -17.66 23.75
C GLU A 91 31.41 -18.26 22.34
N TYR A 92 30.38 -19.05 22.03
CA TYR A 92 30.22 -19.64 20.72
C TYR A 92 29.72 -18.63 19.67
N LEU A 93 28.78 -17.75 20.05
CA LEU A 93 28.14 -16.83 19.12
C LEU A 93 28.93 -15.54 18.87
N GLU A 94 29.82 -15.17 19.79
CA GLU A 94 30.59 -13.92 19.77
C GLU A 94 31.36 -13.72 18.45
N PRO A 95 32.02 -14.74 17.88
CA PRO A 95 32.71 -14.59 16.60
C PRO A 95 31.77 -14.18 15.44
N TYR A 96 30.52 -14.64 15.41
CA TYR A 96 29.58 -14.32 14.33
C TYR A 96 28.99 -12.91 14.42
N LEU A 97 29.10 -12.25 15.57
CA LEU A 97 28.64 -10.87 15.78
C LEU A 97 29.79 -9.84 15.69
N SER A 98 31.00 -10.33 15.46
CA SER A 98 32.21 -9.54 15.28
C SER A 98 32.41 -9.15 13.82
N ARG A 99 33.14 -8.06 13.57
CA ARG A 99 33.50 -7.66 12.22
C ARG A 99 34.32 -8.76 11.54
N PRO A 100 34.11 -9.01 10.25
CA PRO A 100 35.03 -9.82 9.47
C PRO A 100 36.45 -9.24 9.52
N VAL A 101 37.46 -10.11 9.43
CA VAL A 101 38.86 -9.67 9.29
C VAL A 101 39.01 -8.98 7.94
N PRO A 102 39.40 -7.69 7.87
CA PRO A 102 39.51 -6.98 6.59
C PRO A 102 40.40 -7.70 5.57
N GLY A 103 39.92 -7.77 4.33
CA GLY A 103 40.68 -8.25 3.18
C GLY A 103 41.40 -7.10 2.46
N GLU A 104 41.46 -7.18 1.14
CA GLU A 104 41.82 -6.05 0.27
C GLU A 104 40.76 -4.95 0.39
N GLN A 105 41.17 -3.69 0.20
CA GLN A 105 40.33 -2.52 0.45
C GLN A 105 40.30 -1.59 -0.75
N VAL A 106 39.11 -1.10 -1.08
CA VAL A 106 38.93 0.05 -1.97
C VAL A 106 38.01 1.07 -1.31
N ILE A 107 38.40 2.34 -1.36
CA ILE A 107 37.51 3.44 -0.96
C ILE A 107 36.68 3.81 -2.19
N THR A 108 35.37 3.86 -2.01
CA THR A 108 34.42 4.28 -3.04
C THR A 108 34.73 5.67 -3.61
N PRO A 109 34.40 5.96 -4.88
CA PRO A 109 34.66 7.26 -5.49
C PRO A 109 34.12 8.47 -4.70
N SER A 110 32.98 8.32 -4.01
CA SER A 110 32.41 9.37 -3.16
C SER A 110 33.17 9.59 -1.84
N GLY A 111 34.03 8.65 -1.46
CA GLY A 111 34.72 8.64 -0.17
C GLY A 111 33.81 8.32 1.02
N LYS A 112 32.67 7.65 0.78
CA LYS A 112 31.68 7.35 1.83
C LYS A 112 31.76 5.94 2.37
N PHE A 113 32.18 4.99 1.55
CA PHE A 113 32.36 3.61 1.94
C PHE A 113 33.77 3.11 1.66
N VAL A 114 34.17 2.13 2.46
CA VAL A 114 35.30 1.24 2.19
C VAL A 114 34.75 -0.16 1.94
N VAL A 115 35.10 -0.74 0.80
CA VAL A 115 34.71 -2.10 0.41
C VAL A 115 35.87 -3.03 0.72
N HIS A 116 35.63 -4.00 1.60
CA HIS A 116 36.55 -5.08 1.95
C HIS A 116 36.24 -6.33 1.14
N TYR A 117 37.24 -6.90 0.47
CA TYR A 117 37.05 -8.08 -0.38
C TYR A 117 38.26 -9.01 -0.36
N TYR A 118 38.10 -10.20 -0.92
CA TYR A 118 39.18 -11.19 -1.01
C TYR A 118 39.33 -11.65 -2.46
N THR A 119 40.57 -11.90 -2.91
CA THR A 119 40.88 -12.45 -4.23
C THR A 119 41.29 -13.93 -4.16
N SER A 120 41.25 -14.53 -2.96
CA SER A 120 41.56 -15.93 -2.72
C SER A 120 40.79 -16.48 -1.51
N GLY A 121 40.64 -17.81 -1.43
CA GLY A 121 39.84 -18.47 -0.39
C GLY A 121 38.38 -18.65 -0.79
N GLY A 122 37.54 -19.03 0.17
CA GLY A 122 36.10 -19.26 -0.07
C GLY A 122 35.30 -17.98 -0.30
N ASP A 123 35.76 -16.86 0.26
CA ASP A 123 35.12 -15.55 0.14
C ASP A 123 35.59 -14.76 -1.12
N ALA A 124 36.30 -15.41 -2.05
CA ALA A 124 36.95 -14.72 -3.15
C ALA A 124 35.95 -14.21 -4.20
N VAL A 125 36.15 -12.98 -4.69
CA VAL A 125 35.46 -12.47 -5.89
C VAL A 125 36.15 -12.93 -7.16
N ASP A 126 35.46 -12.86 -8.31
CA ASP A 126 36.10 -13.03 -9.63
C ASP A 126 37.21 -11.97 -9.79
N PRO A 127 38.48 -12.37 -10.02
CA PRO A 127 39.61 -11.44 -10.11
C PRO A 127 39.70 -10.69 -11.45
N SER A 128 38.71 -10.83 -12.34
CA SER A 128 38.66 -10.11 -13.62
C SER A 128 38.69 -8.60 -13.42
N ASP A 129 39.64 -7.94 -14.09
CA ASP A 129 39.88 -6.49 -14.08
C ASP A 129 40.10 -6.05 -15.53
N GLN A 130 39.01 -5.61 -16.18
CA GLN A 130 39.02 -5.28 -17.61
C GLN A 130 39.62 -3.91 -17.90
N ASP A 131 39.43 -2.94 -17.00
CA ASP A 131 39.94 -1.57 -17.15
C ASP A 131 41.40 -1.42 -16.69
N ARG A 132 41.93 -2.44 -16.01
CA ARG A 132 43.30 -2.57 -15.49
C ARG A 132 43.61 -1.53 -14.43
N ASN A 133 42.63 -1.16 -13.61
CA ASN A 133 42.80 -0.22 -12.51
C ASN A 133 43.37 -0.90 -11.24
N GLY A 134 43.49 -2.24 -11.23
CA GLY A 134 43.98 -3.03 -10.10
C GLY A 134 42.90 -3.44 -9.10
N ILE A 135 41.63 -3.22 -9.41
CA ILE A 135 40.44 -3.58 -8.63
C ILE A 135 39.59 -4.52 -9.50
N PRO A 136 39.05 -5.61 -8.95
CA PRO A 136 38.16 -6.46 -9.73
C PRO A 136 36.88 -5.73 -10.19
N ASP A 137 36.41 -6.00 -11.41
CA ASP A 137 35.25 -5.35 -12.04
C ASP A 137 33.99 -5.44 -11.14
N TYR A 138 33.81 -6.57 -10.44
CA TYR A 138 32.71 -6.75 -9.49
C TYR A 138 32.79 -5.78 -8.31
N ILE A 139 34.00 -5.51 -7.81
CA ILE A 139 34.23 -4.60 -6.69
C ILE A 139 34.03 -3.14 -7.11
N ASP A 140 34.42 -2.76 -8.32
CA ASP A 140 34.05 -1.45 -8.88
C ASP A 140 32.54 -1.27 -8.96
N THR A 141 31.83 -2.34 -9.32
CA THR A 141 30.36 -2.36 -9.39
C THR A 141 29.72 -2.23 -8.01
N VAL A 142 30.23 -2.97 -7.00
CA VAL A 142 29.81 -2.84 -5.60
C VAL A 142 30.01 -1.40 -5.12
N ALA A 143 31.20 -0.84 -5.35
CA ALA A 143 31.54 0.52 -4.96
C ALA A 143 30.59 1.57 -5.57
N ALA A 144 30.32 1.47 -6.88
CA ALA A 144 29.40 2.38 -7.57
C ALA A 144 27.94 2.26 -7.09
N ILE A 145 27.48 1.04 -6.77
CA ILE A 145 26.13 0.80 -6.26
C ILE A 145 25.94 1.42 -4.87
N PHE A 146 26.88 1.24 -3.95
CA PHE A 146 26.78 1.85 -2.62
C PHE A 146 26.82 3.38 -2.67
N ASP A 147 27.64 3.97 -3.55
CA ASP A 147 27.64 5.41 -3.80
C ASP A 147 26.29 5.92 -4.34
N SER A 148 25.66 5.14 -5.23
CA SER A 148 24.32 5.42 -5.74
C SER A 148 23.28 5.39 -4.62
N CYS A 149 23.28 4.32 -3.81
CA CYS A 149 22.38 4.18 -2.65
C CYS A 149 22.57 5.32 -1.63
N TYR A 150 23.81 5.73 -1.36
CA TYR A 150 24.09 6.87 -0.49
C TYR A 150 23.54 8.18 -1.03
N THR A 151 23.75 8.43 -2.32
CA THR A 151 23.23 9.63 -2.97
C THR A 151 21.71 9.69 -2.87
N LEU A 152 21.03 8.61 -3.27
CA LEU A 152 19.58 8.55 -3.19
C LEU A 152 19.05 8.70 -1.75
N ILE A 153 19.50 7.85 -0.83
CA ILE A 153 18.90 7.74 0.50
C ILE A 153 19.27 8.94 1.38
N VAL A 154 20.54 9.35 1.39
CA VAL A 154 21.02 10.40 2.29
C VAL A 154 20.89 11.78 1.66
N LYS A 155 21.24 11.95 0.38
CA LYS A 155 21.25 13.28 -0.26
C LYS A 155 19.89 13.68 -0.83
N ASP A 156 19.23 12.78 -1.55
CA ASP A 156 18.01 13.11 -2.27
C ASP A 156 16.76 12.96 -1.40
N LEU A 157 16.64 11.84 -0.66
CA LEU A 157 15.51 11.57 0.24
C LEU A 157 15.68 12.21 1.63
N GLY A 158 16.91 12.60 2.00
CA GLY A 158 17.22 13.37 3.19
C GLY A 158 17.22 12.57 4.50
N TYR A 159 17.42 11.25 4.44
CA TYR A 159 17.63 10.45 5.65
C TYR A 159 18.99 10.77 6.30
N LYS A 160 19.13 10.46 7.59
CA LYS A 160 20.39 10.62 8.31
C LYS A 160 21.49 9.72 7.77
N GLU A 161 22.72 10.25 7.78
CA GLU A 161 23.92 9.46 7.50
C GLU A 161 24.17 8.44 8.63
N PRO A 162 24.62 7.20 8.31
CA PRO A 162 25.00 6.25 9.34
C PRO A 162 26.10 6.79 10.26
N PRO A 163 26.08 6.50 11.57
CA PRO A 163 27.10 7.00 12.49
C PRO A 163 28.48 6.43 12.18
N SER A 164 29.51 7.28 12.18
CA SER A 164 30.91 6.84 12.07
C SER A 164 31.34 6.04 13.30
N ASP A 165 32.12 4.99 13.07
CA ASP A 165 32.74 4.14 14.07
C ASP A 165 34.22 4.49 14.34
N GLY A 166 34.68 5.63 13.80
CA GLY A 166 36.05 6.13 13.94
C GLY A 166 36.95 5.63 12.82
N THR A 167 37.77 4.62 13.10
CA THR A 167 38.70 4.03 12.13
C THR A 167 38.65 2.50 12.19
N ARG A 168 37.57 1.93 12.73
CA ARG A 168 37.43 0.48 12.81
C ARG A 168 37.13 -0.02 11.39
N GLY A 169 37.66 -1.18 11.04
CA GLY A 169 37.53 -1.71 9.68
C GLY A 169 38.57 -1.18 8.70
N GLY A 170 39.10 0.03 8.87
CA GLY A 170 40.31 0.47 8.15
C GLY A 170 40.47 1.99 8.06
N GLY A 171 39.36 2.72 8.00
CA GLY A 171 39.31 4.17 7.86
C GLY A 171 37.99 4.73 8.40
N PRO A 172 37.74 6.04 8.22
CA PRO A 172 36.51 6.70 8.65
C PRO A 172 35.29 6.43 7.77
N GLU A 173 35.47 5.78 6.63
CA GLU A 173 34.42 5.40 5.70
C GLU A 173 33.55 4.26 6.27
N PHE A 174 32.31 4.15 5.82
CA PHE A 174 31.42 3.08 6.25
C PHE A 174 31.82 1.72 5.64
N ASP A 175 31.92 0.67 6.46
CA ASP A 175 32.41 -0.63 6.01
C ASP A 175 31.35 -1.49 5.32
N VAL A 176 31.71 -1.97 4.13
CA VAL A 176 31.00 -3.00 3.39
C VAL A 176 31.95 -4.17 3.18
N TYR A 177 31.59 -5.36 3.66
CA TYR A 177 32.36 -6.58 3.46
C TYR A 177 31.71 -7.46 2.39
N VAL A 178 32.48 -7.82 1.37
CA VAL A 178 32.08 -8.72 0.28
C VAL A 178 32.61 -10.12 0.59
N ARG A 179 31.70 -11.09 0.74
CA ARG A 179 32.00 -12.46 1.20
C ARG A 179 31.07 -13.48 0.56
N ASP A 180 31.42 -14.76 0.60
CA ASP A 180 30.47 -15.82 0.20
C ASP A 180 29.41 -16.00 1.30
N LEU A 181 28.17 -15.60 0.99
CA LEU A 181 27.00 -15.71 1.85
C LEU A 181 26.07 -16.85 1.40
N SER A 182 26.36 -17.52 0.27
CA SER A 182 25.53 -18.59 -0.26
C SER A 182 25.35 -19.75 0.74
N GLY A 183 26.43 -20.12 1.43
CA GLY A 183 26.44 -21.13 2.50
C GLY A 183 25.68 -20.71 3.76
N ARG A 184 25.54 -19.40 3.99
CA ARG A 184 24.73 -18.80 5.06
C ARG A 184 23.26 -18.63 4.65
N ARG A 185 22.97 -18.80 3.36
CA ARG A 185 21.62 -18.76 2.77
C ARG A 185 20.94 -17.43 3.09
N VAL A 186 21.64 -16.33 2.83
CA VAL A 186 21.17 -14.96 3.05
C VAL A 186 21.67 -14.06 1.91
N TYR A 187 20.88 -13.08 1.49
CA TYR A 187 21.32 -12.09 0.50
C TYR A 187 22.30 -11.08 1.11
N GLY A 188 22.01 -10.57 2.29
CA GLY A 188 22.90 -9.66 3.02
C GLY A 188 22.43 -9.45 4.46
N TYR A 189 23.22 -8.71 5.23
CA TYR A 189 22.79 -8.22 6.54
C TYR A 189 23.66 -7.08 7.03
N THR A 190 23.09 -6.28 7.92
CA THR A 190 23.71 -5.14 8.57
C THR A 190 23.80 -5.40 10.06
N THR A 191 24.99 -5.26 10.61
CA THR A 191 25.23 -5.55 12.03
C THR A 191 25.36 -4.25 12.84
N PRO A 192 24.41 -3.90 13.73
CA PRO A 192 24.59 -2.78 14.65
C PRO A 192 25.64 -3.15 15.71
N GLU A 193 26.54 -2.24 16.08
CA GLU A 193 27.69 -2.54 16.94
C GLU A 193 27.68 -1.79 18.26
N ARG A 194 27.84 -0.46 18.24
CA ARG A 194 28.03 0.35 19.45
C ARG A 194 27.04 1.50 19.49
N PRO A 195 26.40 1.76 20.65
CA PRO A 195 25.53 2.92 20.80
C PRO A 195 26.34 4.22 20.66
N VAL A 196 25.73 5.23 20.04
CA VAL A 196 26.29 6.56 19.79
C VAL A 196 25.46 7.60 20.52
N PRO A 197 25.79 7.94 21.78
CA PRO A 197 25.07 8.96 22.55
C PRO A 197 25.43 10.40 22.12
N PRO A 198 24.52 11.38 22.32
CA PRO A 198 23.18 11.24 22.90
C PRO A 198 22.18 10.67 21.89
N GLY A 199 21.16 9.97 22.39
CA GLY A 199 20.12 9.33 21.58
C GLY A 199 20.28 7.81 21.51
N PHE A 200 19.73 7.22 20.47
CA PHE A 200 19.58 5.77 20.33
C PHE A 200 20.23 5.21 19.05
N ALA A 201 21.13 5.99 18.46
CA ALA A 201 21.84 5.61 17.25
C ALA A 201 22.91 4.53 17.55
N TYR A 202 23.24 3.72 16.55
CA TYR A 202 24.28 2.69 16.61
C TYR A 202 25.20 2.79 15.39
N THR A 203 26.51 2.62 15.61
CA THR A 203 27.44 2.32 14.50
C THR A 203 27.08 0.96 13.91
N SER A 204 27.40 0.71 12.65
CA SER A 204 27.14 -0.57 12.00
C SER A 204 28.12 -0.85 10.86
N PHE A 205 28.03 -2.05 10.27
CA PHE A 205 28.70 -2.44 9.03
C PHE A 205 27.78 -3.39 8.24
N ILE A 206 28.07 -3.55 6.94
CA ILE A 206 27.28 -4.39 6.03
C ILE A 206 28.10 -5.58 5.54
N GLU A 207 27.45 -6.73 5.37
CA GLU A 207 27.98 -7.87 4.60
C GLU A 207 27.06 -8.16 3.40
N VAL A 208 27.67 -8.31 2.21
CA VAL A 208 27.00 -8.67 0.94
C VAL A 208 27.72 -9.84 0.27
N ASP A 209 27.01 -10.52 -0.64
CA ASP A 209 27.53 -11.69 -1.33
C ASP A 209 28.60 -11.35 -2.39
N ASN A 210 29.53 -12.27 -2.62
CA ASN A 210 30.67 -12.09 -3.52
C ASN A 210 30.32 -12.21 -5.00
N ASP A 211 29.16 -12.75 -5.39
CA ASP A 211 28.73 -12.77 -6.79
C ASP A 211 27.21 -12.85 -7.06
N TYR A 212 26.41 -13.26 -6.08
CA TYR A 212 24.98 -13.55 -6.16
C TYR A 212 24.58 -14.53 -7.28
N GLN A 213 25.47 -15.43 -7.70
CA GLN A 213 25.25 -16.40 -8.78
C GLN A 213 24.67 -17.73 -8.29
N ASP A 214 24.83 -18.04 -7.00
CA ASP A 214 24.41 -19.32 -6.46
C ASP A 214 22.91 -19.61 -6.61
N PRO A 215 22.52 -20.88 -6.84
CA PRO A 215 21.11 -21.26 -7.03
C PRO A 215 20.18 -20.94 -5.85
N ILE A 216 20.73 -20.63 -4.67
CA ILE A 216 19.98 -20.29 -3.46
C ILE A 216 19.27 -18.93 -3.56
N TYR A 217 19.82 -18.02 -4.36
CA TYR A 217 19.22 -16.73 -4.67
C TYR A 217 18.13 -16.97 -5.72
N ARG A 218 16.86 -16.70 -5.39
CA ARG A 218 15.71 -17.07 -6.24
C ARG A 218 14.86 -15.88 -6.64
N SER A 219 14.75 -14.86 -5.79
CA SER A 219 13.99 -13.63 -6.10
C SER A 219 14.71 -12.78 -7.15
N SER A 220 16.03 -12.63 -7.00
CA SER A 220 16.94 -11.95 -7.93
C SER A 220 18.31 -12.65 -7.90
N ARG A 221 19.17 -12.41 -8.90
CA ARG A 221 20.53 -12.97 -9.00
C ARG A 221 21.50 -11.96 -9.61
N GLY A 222 22.79 -12.20 -9.40
CA GLY A 222 23.87 -11.38 -9.95
C GLY A 222 23.70 -9.91 -9.60
N LEU A 223 23.79 -9.04 -10.61
CA LEU A 223 23.78 -7.60 -10.41
C LEU A 223 22.46 -7.08 -9.80
N ASP A 224 21.32 -7.66 -10.17
CA ASP A 224 20.02 -7.22 -9.65
C ASP A 224 19.89 -7.57 -8.16
N ALA A 225 20.41 -8.74 -7.75
CA ALA A 225 20.47 -9.11 -6.33
C ALA A 225 21.41 -8.18 -5.54
N LEU A 226 22.57 -7.84 -6.08
CA LEU A 226 23.48 -6.87 -5.45
C LEU A 226 22.82 -5.50 -5.28
N ARG A 227 22.15 -5.00 -6.31
CA ARG A 227 21.46 -3.68 -6.28
C ARG A 227 20.45 -3.59 -5.16
N VAL A 228 19.47 -4.50 -5.14
CA VAL A 228 18.41 -4.48 -4.13
C VAL A 228 18.96 -4.78 -2.74
N THR A 229 19.92 -5.71 -2.61
CA THR A 229 20.54 -5.99 -1.30
C THR A 229 21.30 -4.78 -0.77
N ALA A 230 22.07 -4.09 -1.61
CA ALA A 230 22.80 -2.89 -1.19
C ALA A 230 21.84 -1.78 -0.76
N ALA A 231 20.72 -1.56 -1.46
CA ALA A 231 19.70 -0.61 -1.05
C ALA A 231 19.06 -0.99 0.30
N HIS A 232 18.70 -2.27 0.46
CA HIS A 232 18.08 -2.81 1.68
C HIS A 232 19.00 -2.66 2.91
N GLU A 233 20.23 -3.16 2.79
CA GLU A 233 21.19 -3.19 3.90
C GLU A 233 21.74 -1.81 4.21
N PHE A 234 21.99 -0.97 3.20
CA PHE A 234 22.36 0.41 3.47
C PHE A 234 21.21 1.18 4.15
N PHE A 235 19.95 0.86 3.85
CA PHE A 235 18.84 1.46 4.57
C PHE A 235 18.77 1.01 6.03
N HIS A 236 19.13 -0.24 6.37
CA HIS A 236 19.31 -0.62 7.77
C HIS A 236 20.40 0.18 8.48
N ALA A 237 21.55 0.40 7.83
CA ALA A 237 22.60 1.25 8.39
C ALA A 237 22.10 2.68 8.68
N VAL A 238 21.27 3.21 7.79
CA VAL A 238 20.58 4.50 7.96
C VAL A 238 19.55 4.43 9.09
N GLN A 239 18.73 3.38 9.19
CA GLN A 239 17.77 3.20 10.28
C GLN A 239 18.45 3.14 11.66
N PHE A 240 19.63 2.52 11.74
CA PHE A 240 20.45 2.50 12.96
C PHE A 240 20.99 3.88 13.37
N SER A 241 20.97 4.89 12.49
CA SER A 241 21.22 6.29 12.90
C SER A 241 20.05 6.91 13.70
N TYR A 242 18.88 6.26 13.69
CA TYR A 242 17.70 6.65 14.45
C TYR A 242 17.52 5.77 15.68
N TYR A 243 17.45 4.44 15.49
CA TYR A 243 17.11 3.50 16.55
C TYR A 243 17.47 2.06 16.16
N ALA A 244 17.88 1.24 17.12
CA ALA A 244 18.24 -0.18 16.91
C ALA A 244 17.51 -1.15 17.86
N GLY A 245 16.36 -0.76 18.41
CA GLY A 245 15.58 -1.60 19.32
C GLY A 245 14.82 -2.74 18.62
N ASP A 246 14.55 -3.79 19.39
CA ASP A 246 13.93 -5.03 18.88
C ASP A 246 12.48 -4.84 18.39
N ASP A 247 11.76 -3.88 18.96
CA ASP A 247 10.39 -3.49 18.63
C ASP A 247 10.26 -2.78 17.27
N ALA A 248 11.37 -2.35 16.67
CA ALA A 248 11.38 -1.70 15.36
C ALA A 248 11.57 -2.67 14.17
N ARG A 249 11.93 -3.94 14.42
CA ARG A 249 12.34 -4.91 13.37
C ARG A 249 11.31 -5.06 12.24
N TRP A 250 10.01 -5.10 12.57
CA TRP A 250 8.96 -5.25 11.56
C TRP A 250 8.95 -4.07 10.58
N TRP A 251 9.10 -2.85 11.08
CA TRP A 251 9.12 -1.64 10.26
C TRP A 251 10.45 -1.47 9.53
N MET A 252 11.56 -1.94 10.11
CA MET A 252 12.85 -2.01 9.42
C MET A 252 12.73 -2.81 8.13
N GLU A 253 12.27 -4.06 8.20
CA GLU A 253 12.16 -4.92 7.02
C GLU A 253 11.14 -4.39 6.00
N ILE A 254 9.97 -3.92 6.45
CA ILE A 254 8.93 -3.35 5.57
C ILE A 254 9.48 -2.13 4.81
N SER A 255 10.15 -1.21 5.50
CA SER A 255 10.63 0.02 4.88
C SER A 255 11.94 -0.17 4.10
N SER A 256 12.79 -1.14 4.46
CA SER A 256 13.95 -1.53 3.64
C SER A 256 13.54 -2.23 2.35
N THR A 257 12.52 -3.09 2.39
CA THR A 257 12.00 -3.73 1.17
C THR A 257 11.33 -2.74 0.23
N TRP A 258 10.66 -1.72 0.77
CA TRP A 258 10.17 -0.60 -0.04
C TRP A 258 11.32 0.24 -0.62
N MET A 259 12.41 0.45 0.13
CA MET A 259 13.56 1.23 -0.36
C MET A 259 14.25 0.57 -1.55
N GLU A 260 14.21 -0.75 -1.68
CA GLU A 260 14.70 -1.45 -2.86
C GLU A 260 14.01 -1.01 -4.13
N ASP A 261 12.69 -0.93 -4.10
CA ASP A 261 11.85 -0.50 -5.23
C ASP A 261 12.08 0.98 -5.56
N VAL A 262 12.24 1.82 -4.53
CA VAL A 262 12.60 3.23 -4.72
C VAL A 262 13.96 3.39 -5.40
N ALA A 263 14.92 2.51 -5.09
CA ALA A 263 16.28 2.57 -5.64
C ALA A 263 16.40 1.92 -7.01
N TYR A 264 15.66 0.83 -7.25
CA TYR A 264 15.77 -0.04 -8.42
C TYR A 264 14.40 -0.61 -8.83
N ASP A 265 13.48 0.29 -9.19
CA ASP A 265 12.09 0.06 -9.65
C ASP A 265 11.99 -1.04 -10.72
N GLU A 266 13.01 -1.20 -11.57
CA GLU A 266 13.01 -2.20 -12.63
C GLU A 266 13.19 -3.65 -12.13
N VAL A 267 13.70 -3.86 -10.92
CA VAL A 267 14.06 -5.20 -10.41
C VAL A 267 12.85 -5.95 -9.86
N ASN A 268 11.93 -5.24 -9.18
CA ASN A 268 10.70 -5.80 -8.63
C ASN A 268 10.91 -7.04 -7.73
N ASP A 269 12.02 -7.10 -6.98
CA ASP A 269 12.38 -8.26 -6.14
C ASP A 269 11.29 -8.58 -5.09
N TYR A 270 10.63 -7.54 -4.56
CA TYR A 270 9.57 -7.68 -3.56
C TYR A 270 8.33 -8.45 -4.04
N TYR A 271 8.12 -8.57 -5.37
CA TYR A 271 6.99 -9.32 -5.95
C TYR A 271 7.00 -10.80 -5.51
N ALA A 272 8.20 -11.37 -5.33
CA ALA A 272 8.38 -12.73 -4.87
C ALA A 272 7.78 -12.96 -3.46
N TYR A 273 7.59 -11.90 -2.69
CA TYR A 273 7.13 -11.95 -1.30
C TYR A 273 5.66 -11.56 -1.13
N LEU A 274 5.03 -10.91 -2.11
CA LEU A 274 3.64 -10.44 -2.01
C LEU A 274 2.65 -11.57 -1.67
N GLY A 275 2.90 -12.79 -2.14
CA GLY A 275 2.09 -13.96 -1.80
C GLY A 275 2.02 -14.26 -0.28
N TYR A 276 3.05 -13.92 0.50
CA TYR A 276 3.07 -14.14 1.96
C TYR A 276 2.24 -13.11 2.73
N PHE A 277 1.81 -12.03 2.08
CA PHE A 277 0.87 -11.05 2.61
C PHE A 277 -0.53 -11.27 2.01
N PHE A 278 -0.62 -11.30 0.68
CA PHE A 278 -1.90 -11.33 -0.05
C PHE A 278 -2.70 -12.63 0.15
N ASN A 279 -2.04 -13.75 0.48
CA ASN A 279 -2.73 -15.00 0.80
C ASN A 279 -3.16 -15.11 2.27
N TYR A 280 -2.68 -14.21 3.13
CA TYR A 280 -2.88 -14.26 4.58
C TYR A 280 -3.33 -12.89 5.14
N PRO A 281 -4.39 -12.28 4.59
CA PRO A 281 -4.76 -10.91 4.95
C PRO A 281 -5.20 -10.73 6.41
N GLY A 282 -5.63 -11.81 7.06
CA GLY A 282 -6.02 -11.84 8.48
C GLY A 282 -4.84 -11.92 9.45
N THR A 283 -3.60 -12.02 8.96
CA THR A 283 -2.36 -11.95 9.74
C THR A 283 -1.96 -10.50 9.96
N SER A 284 -1.48 -10.18 11.16
CA SER A 284 -1.10 -8.81 11.51
C SER A 284 0.04 -8.27 10.66
N LEU A 285 -0.06 -6.99 10.29
CA LEU A 285 0.95 -6.26 9.54
C LEU A 285 2.36 -6.34 10.15
N ASP A 286 2.47 -6.44 11.48
CA ASP A 286 3.74 -6.41 12.22
C ASP A 286 4.34 -7.80 12.50
N VAL A 287 3.85 -8.85 11.83
CA VAL A 287 4.40 -10.20 11.97
C VAL A 287 5.76 -10.33 11.28
N LEU A 288 6.74 -10.81 12.05
CA LEU A 288 8.08 -11.20 11.59
C LEU A 288 8.18 -12.73 11.50
N ASN A 289 8.39 -13.26 10.30
CA ASN A 289 8.56 -14.69 10.10
C ASN A 289 9.49 -15.06 8.92
N ASP A 290 10.39 -14.15 8.52
CA ASP A 290 11.26 -14.21 7.34
C ASP A 290 10.54 -14.21 5.99
N GLN A 291 9.26 -13.84 5.94
CA GLN A 291 8.45 -13.93 4.72
C GLN A 291 7.39 -12.82 4.68
N HIS A 292 6.55 -12.76 5.70
CA HIS A 292 5.38 -11.87 5.76
C HIS A 292 5.78 -10.41 5.73
N GLU A 293 6.82 -10.02 6.47
CA GLU A 293 7.35 -8.67 6.57
C GLU A 293 7.79 -8.10 5.20
N TYR A 294 8.36 -8.95 4.34
CA TYR A 294 8.79 -8.56 3.00
C TYR A 294 7.60 -8.32 2.07
N GLY A 295 6.53 -9.13 2.19
CA GLY A 295 5.27 -8.90 1.48
C GLY A 295 4.46 -7.72 2.03
N ALA A 296 4.56 -7.48 3.34
CA ALA A 296 3.92 -6.38 4.06
C ALA A 296 4.55 -5.01 3.71
N SER A 297 5.69 -4.98 3.02
CA SER A 297 6.28 -3.79 2.39
C SER A 297 5.29 -2.99 1.55
N ILE A 298 4.24 -3.63 1.03
CA ILE A 298 3.17 -2.96 0.30
C ILE A 298 2.45 -1.89 1.13
N PHE A 299 2.48 -1.98 2.47
CA PHE A 299 2.02 -0.91 3.34
C PHE A 299 2.88 0.36 3.22
N ALA A 300 4.20 0.23 3.11
CA ALA A 300 5.08 1.38 2.86
C ALA A 300 4.85 1.98 1.46
N HIS A 301 4.61 1.15 0.43
CA HIS A 301 4.21 1.62 -0.90
C HIS A 301 2.89 2.41 -0.85
N TYR A 302 1.90 1.90 -0.11
CA TYR A 302 0.64 2.60 0.16
C TYR A 302 0.89 3.96 0.82
N LEU A 303 1.65 4.02 1.91
CA LEU A 303 1.94 5.28 2.61
C LEU A 303 2.67 6.28 1.70
N ALA A 304 3.68 5.83 0.95
CA ALA A 304 4.45 6.66 0.04
C ALA A 304 3.57 7.25 -1.08
N LYS A 305 2.72 6.42 -1.70
CA LYS A 305 1.79 6.86 -2.75
C LYS A 305 0.71 7.79 -2.21
N ARG A 306 0.17 7.50 -1.02
CA ARG A 306 -1.00 8.16 -0.46
C ARG A 306 -0.69 9.45 0.28
N PHE A 307 0.46 9.52 0.95
CA PHE A 307 0.86 10.61 1.83
C PHE A 307 2.21 11.24 1.48
N GLY A 308 2.98 10.63 0.57
CA GLY A 308 4.32 11.06 0.20
C GLY A 308 5.40 10.20 0.86
N ALA A 309 6.48 9.94 0.12
CA ALA A 309 7.61 9.12 0.57
C ALA A 309 8.28 9.66 1.85
N ASP A 310 8.23 10.97 2.09
CA ASP A 310 8.75 11.60 3.29
C ASP A 310 8.01 11.15 4.58
N THR A 311 6.81 10.59 4.47
CA THR A 311 6.08 9.98 5.59
C THR A 311 6.92 8.89 6.28
N ILE A 312 7.61 8.05 5.50
CA ILE A 312 8.45 6.98 6.03
C ILE A 312 9.65 7.55 6.79
N ARG A 313 10.27 8.61 6.26
CA ARG A 313 11.36 9.32 6.96
C ARG A 313 10.88 9.96 8.26
N ARG A 314 9.70 10.60 8.25
CA ARG A 314 9.12 11.23 9.45
C ARG A 314 8.79 10.20 10.54
N ILE A 315 8.36 8.99 10.18
CA ILE A 315 8.18 7.88 11.12
C ILE A 315 9.54 7.55 11.76
N TRP A 316 10.60 7.35 10.98
CA TRP A 316 11.94 7.07 11.50
C TRP A 316 12.51 8.20 12.37
N GLU A 317 12.29 9.45 11.99
CA GLU A 317 12.68 10.61 12.79
C GLU A 317 11.99 10.60 14.16
N LYS A 318 10.69 10.28 14.20
CA LYS A 318 9.91 10.19 15.43
C LYS A 318 10.34 9.00 16.29
N ILE A 319 10.57 7.82 15.69
CA ILE A 319 11.16 6.64 16.36
C ILE A 319 12.49 7.02 17.02
N GLY A 320 13.39 7.69 16.30
CA GLY A 320 14.69 8.11 16.85
C GLY A 320 14.59 9.20 17.94
N GLN A 321 13.50 9.97 17.98
CA GLN A 321 13.24 10.94 19.06
C GLN A 321 12.73 10.26 20.32
N GLU A 322 11.86 9.25 20.18
CA GLU A 322 11.20 8.58 21.31
C GLU A 322 11.94 7.34 21.83
N GLY A 323 12.84 6.76 21.03
CA GLY A 323 13.61 5.57 21.40
C GLY A 323 12.78 4.30 21.51
N ASN A 324 11.71 4.21 20.72
CA ASN A 324 10.84 3.03 20.57
C ASN A 324 10.12 3.12 19.21
N ALA A 325 9.50 2.02 18.77
CA ALA A 325 8.70 1.93 17.56
C ALA A 325 7.25 1.53 17.87
N GLU A 326 6.67 2.05 18.95
CA GLU A 326 5.28 1.78 19.30
C GLU A 326 4.29 2.32 18.25
N MET A 327 3.18 1.61 18.06
CA MET A 327 2.14 1.96 17.07
C MET A 327 1.56 3.38 17.23
N GLY A 328 1.67 3.98 18.43
CA GLY A 328 1.28 5.38 18.67
C GLY A 328 2.08 6.38 17.82
N ILE A 329 3.33 6.07 17.48
CA ILE A 329 4.17 6.90 16.58
C ILE A 329 3.57 6.94 15.18
N PHE A 330 3.14 5.78 14.67
CA PHE A 330 2.52 5.67 13.37
C PHE A 330 1.18 6.42 13.35
N ASP A 331 0.39 6.28 14.41
CA ASP A 331 -0.88 6.99 14.56
C ASP A 331 -0.70 8.53 14.60
N GLU A 332 0.36 9.02 15.23
CA GLU A 332 0.67 10.46 15.26
C GLU A 332 1.12 11.00 13.89
N ILE A 333 1.98 10.25 13.18
CA ILE A 333 2.62 10.74 11.96
C ILE A 333 1.73 10.61 10.73
N ILE A 334 0.94 9.52 10.64
CA ILE A 334 0.09 9.25 9.48
C ILE A 334 -1.13 10.19 9.50
N PRO A 335 -1.38 10.99 8.44
CA PRO A 335 -2.59 11.82 8.37
C PRO A 335 -3.87 10.98 8.49
N GLY A 336 -4.72 11.30 9.46
CA GLY A 336 -5.94 10.53 9.79
C GLY A 336 -5.73 9.40 10.81
N GLY A 337 -4.48 9.14 11.19
CA GLY A 337 -4.13 8.08 12.13
C GLY A 337 -3.98 6.71 11.48
N LEU A 338 -3.40 5.78 12.23
CA LEU A 338 -3.09 4.43 11.74
C LEU A 338 -4.38 3.64 11.48
N ALA A 339 -5.44 3.87 12.26
CA ALA A 339 -6.72 3.19 12.10
C ALA A 339 -7.40 3.51 10.75
N GLU A 340 -7.42 4.78 10.35
CA GLU A 340 -7.98 5.19 9.05
C GLU A 340 -7.11 4.65 7.91
N ALA A 341 -5.78 4.77 8.05
CA ALA A 341 -4.84 4.27 7.07
C ALA A 341 -4.94 2.76 6.85
N MET A 342 -5.11 1.96 7.91
CA MET A 342 -5.32 0.51 7.79
C MET A 342 -6.62 0.15 7.08
N SER A 343 -7.68 0.93 7.31
CA SER A 343 -8.97 0.72 6.65
C SER A 343 -8.87 1.05 5.15
N GLU A 344 -8.27 2.20 4.81
CA GLU A 344 -8.04 2.57 3.41
C GLU A 344 -7.10 1.58 2.71
N PHE A 345 -6.00 1.17 3.36
CA PHE A 345 -5.05 0.18 2.85
C PHE A 345 -5.72 -1.16 2.52
N ALA A 346 -6.66 -1.62 3.35
CA ALA A 346 -7.43 -2.84 3.07
C ALA A 346 -8.23 -2.73 1.76
N ILE A 347 -8.81 -1.56 1.47
CA ILE A 347 -9.49 -1.31 0.19
C ILE A 347 -8.50 -1.39 -0.97
N TRP A 348 -7.33 -0.75 -0.85
CA TRP A 348 -6.30 -0.78 -1.90
C TRP A 348 -5.88 -2.20 -2.27
N ASN A 349 -5.71 -3.06 -1.27
CA ASN A 349 -5.32 -4.45 -1.46
C ASN A 349 -6.37 -5.26 -2.26
N TYR A 350 -7.65 -4.88 -2.20
CA TYR A 350 -8.68 -5.51 -3.03
C TYR A 350 -8.57 -5.15 -4.51
N TYR A 351 -8.14 -3.94 -4.85
CA TYR A 351 -7.95 -3.46 -6.23
C TYR A 351 -6.55 -3.77 -6.75
N THR A 352 -6.25 -5.06 -6.83
CA THR A 352 -5.01 -5.64 -7.35
C THR A 352 -5.33 -6.74 -8.36
N GLY A 353 -4.32 -7.21 -9.08
CA GLY A 353 -4.45 -8.21 -10.14
C GLY A 353 -5.47 -7.77 -11.19
N SER A 354 -6.48 -8.63 -11.48
CA SER A 354 -7.49 -8.29 -12.49
C SER A 354 -8.43 -7.14 -12.12
N ARG A 355 -8.39 -6.70 -10.85
CA ARG A 355 -9.17 -5.56 -10.33
C ARG A 355 -8.36 -4.28 -10.20
N ALA A 356 -7.11 -4.26 -10.66
CA ALA A 356 -6.23 -3.12 -10.49
C ALA A 356 -6.80 -1.83 -11.11
N ASP A 357 -6.65 -0.72 -10.38
CA ASP A 357 -6.78 0.64 -10.90
C ASP A 357 -5.48 1.39 -10.58
N PRO A 358 -4.49 1.36 -11.51
CA PRO A 358 -3.17 1.96 -11.33
C PRO A 358 -3.17 3.47 -11.07
N VAL A 359 -4.25 4.15 -11.44
CA VAL A 359 -4.37 5.60 -11.24
C VAL A 359 -4.75 5.91 -9.80
N ARG A 360 -5.69 5.15 -9.24
CA ARG A 360 -6.21 5.39 -7.88
C ARG A 360 -5.43 4.69 -6.79
N TYR A 361 -4.86 3.52 -7.07
CA TYR A 361 -4.22 2.66 -6.08
C TYR A 361 -2.73 2.47 -6.40
N TYR A 362 -2.26 1.23 -6.39
CA TYR A 362 -0.87 0.90 -6.69
C TYR A 362 -0.59 1.03 -8.19
N PRO A 363 0.42 1.82 -8.61
CA PRO A 363 0.80 1.95 -10.01
C PRO A 363 1.06 0.61 -10.71
N GLU A 364 1.61 -0.35 -9.98
CA GLU A 364 1.94 -1.69 -10.49
C GLU A 364 0.92 -2.75 -10.07
N GLY A 365 -0.23 -2.32 -9.54
CA GLY A 365 -1.22 -3.21 -8.92
C GLY A 365 -1.74 -4.32 -9.82
N GLU A 366 -1.59 -4.18 -11.14
CA GLU A 366 -1.95 -5.22 -12.12
C GLU A 366 -1.04 -6.46 -12.07
N PHE A 367 0.20 -6.31 -11.60
CA PHE A 367 1.17 -7.40 -11.43
C PHE A 367 1.10 -8.04 -10.05
N TYR A 368 0.40 -7.42 -9.10
CA TYR A 368 0.27 -7.94 -7.76
C TYR A 368 -0.72 -9.11 -7.70
N PRO A 369 -0.55 -10.05 -6.76
CA PRO A 369 -1.55 -11.06 -6.50
C PRO A 369 -2.89 -10.44 -6.09
N GLU A 370 -3.99 -11.09 -6.42
CA GLU A 370 -5.28 -10.73 -5.87
C GLU A 370 -5.37 -11.11 -4.38
N ILE A 371 -5.86 -10.18 -3.55
CA ILE A 371 -6.04 -10.45 -2.12
C ILE A 371 -6.97 -11.65 -1.91
N SER A 372 -6.57 -12.58 -1.04
CA SER A 372 -7.38 -13.75 -0.72
C SER A 372 -8.66 -13.36 0.01
N VAL A 373 -9.76 -13.98 -0.39
CA VAL A 373 -11.07 -13.78 0.25
C VAL A 373 -11.39 -14.94 1.19
N THR A 374 -11.92 -14.63 2.37
CA THR A 374 -12.23 -15.62 3.40
C THR A 374 -13.48 -16.43 3.05
N ALA A 375 -14.45 -15.83 2.37
CA ALA A 375 -15.66 -16.51 1.92
C ALA A 375 -16.23 -15.85 0.65
N ILE A 376 -16.93 -16.65 -0.15
CA ILE A 376 -17.66 -16.22 -1.35
C ILE A 376 -19.10 -16.71 -1.25
N HIS A 377 -20.06 -15.82 -1.39
CA HIS A 377 -21.50 -16.13 -1.39
C HIS A 377 -22.16 -15.69 -2.69
N ASN A 378 -23.04 -16.54 -3.23
CA ASN A 378 -23.88 -16.25 -4.41
C ASN A 378 -25.38 -16.56 -4.16
N SER A 379 -25.74 -16.87 -2.92
CA SER A 379 -27.10 -17.17 -2.46
C SER A 379 -27.37 -16.44 -1.16
N TYR A 380 -28.58 -15.87 -1.01
CA TYR A 380 -28.96 -15.02 0.12
C TYR A 380 -30.25 -15.52 0.79
N PRO A 381 -30.41 -15.37 2.12
CA PRO A 381 -29.45 -14.75 3.04
C PRO A 381 -28.18 -15.58 3.25
N ALA A 382 -27.08 -14.90 3.54
CA ALA A 382 -25.77 -15.47 3.80
C ALA A 382 -25.29 -15.07 5.20
N SER A 383 -24.49 -15.93 5.83
CA SER A 383 -23.86 -15.63 7.12
C SER A 383 -22.55 -16.37 7.29
N GLY A 384 -21.67 -15.85 8.13
CA GLY A 384 -20.42 -16.51 8.46
C GLY A 384 -19.74 -15.91 9.68
N SER A 385 -18.59 -16.46 10.04
CA SER A 385 -17.75 -15.97 11.13
C SER A 385 -16.29 -16.31 10.86
N GLY A 386 -15.38 -15.62 11.55
CA GLY A 386 -13.95 -15.82 11.37
C GLY A 386 -13.13 -15.15 12.48
N LYS A 387 -11.82 -15.06 12.23
CA LYS A 387 -10.87 -14.37 13.08
C LYS A 387 -9.94 -13.49 12.26
N VAL A 388 -9.52 -12.38 12.84
CA VAL A 388 -8.55 -11.43 12.30
C VAL A 388 -7.61 -11.02 13.43
N ASP A 389 -6.31 -10.94 13.17
CA ASP A 389 -5.35 -10.40 14.14
C ASP A 389 -5.46 -8.86 14.21
N HIS A 390 -4.74 -8.23 15.13
CA HIS A 390 -4.67 -6.76 15.13
C HIS A 390 -4.03 -6.23 13.84
N LEU A 391 -4.30 -4.99 13.42
CA LEU A 391 -3.77 -4.38 12.19
C LEU A 391 -3.85 -5.31 10.96
N ALA A 392 -4.99 -5.99 10.79
CA ALA A 392 -5.23 -6.96 9.74
C ALA A 392 -6.67 -6.89 9.24
N SER A 393 -6.96 -7.54 8.11
CA SER A 393 -8.29 -7.50 7.48
C SER A 393 -8.74 -8.84 6.92
N ASN A 394 -10.04 -9.09 6.89
CA ASN A 394 -10.62 -10.18 6.09
C ASN A 394 -11.60 -9.64 5.06
N TYR A 395 -11.79 -10.41 4.00
CA TYR A 395 -12.59 -10.03 2.83
C TYR A 395 -13.67 -11.08 2.58
N ILE A 396 -14.93 -10.65 2.54
CA ILE A 396 -16.07 -11.51 2.24
C ILE A 396 -16.70 -11.04 0.93
N ARG A 397 -16.63 -11.88 -0.09
CA ARG A 397 -17.18 -11.57 -1.42
C ARG A 397 -18.64 -11.99 -1.50
N LEU A 398 -19.52 -11.03 -1.74
CA LEU A 398 -20.97 -11.15 -1.82
C LEU A 398 -21.36 -10.87 -3.28
N ILE A 399 -21.53 -11.94 -4.07
CA ILE A 399 -21.83 -11.83 -5.51
C ILE A 399 -23.30 -11.42 -5.70
N PRO A 400 -23.59 -10.30 -6.38
CA PRO A 400 -24.96 -9.88 -6.65
C PRO A 400 -25.72 -10.86 -7.54
N GLN A 401 -27.04 -10.96 -7.34
CA GLN A 401 -27.92 -11.66 -8.29
C GLN A 401 -28.39 -10.68 -9.37
N ARG A 402 -28.78 -11.18 -10.55
CA ARG A 402 -29.26 -10.35 -11.69
C ARG A 402 -30.68 -9.78 -11.50
N THR A 403 -31.08 -9.54 -10.25
CA THR A 403 -32.40 -9.03 -9.87
C THR A 403 -32.23 -7.62 -9.31
N ALA A 404 -33.07 -6.68 -9.74
CA ALA A 404 -33.03 -5.32 -9.21
C ALA A 404 -33.30 -5.30 -7.70
N GLY A 405 -32.55 -4.48 -6.98
CA GLY A 405 -32.58 -4.36 -5.52
C GLY A 405 -31.18 -4.07 -4.99
N GLY A 406 -30.95 -4.37 -3.72
CA GLY A 406 -29.68 -4.10 -3.06
C GLY A 406 -29.32 -5.16 -2.02
N LEU A 407 -28.28 -4.87 -1.27
CA LEU A 407 -27.71 -5.77 -0.27
C LEU A 407 -27.66 -5.06 1.08
N LYS A 408 -28.18 -5.71 2.12
CA LYS A 408 -27.95 -5.33 3.51
C LYS A 408 -26.93 -6.25 4.13
N VAL A 409 -26.01 -5.70 4.92
CA VAL A 409 -25.03 -6.46 5.69
C VAL A 409 -25.05 -6.04 7.16
N ASN A 410 -24.80 -6.98 8.05
CA ASN A 410 -24.70 -6.74 9.48
C ASN A 410 -23.43 -7.42 10.02
N PRO A 411 -22.26 -6.76 9.91
CA PRO A 411 -21.02 -7.25 10.49
C PRO A 411 -20.96 -6.97 12.00
N GLN A 412 -20.42 -7.92 12.76
CA GLN A 412 -20.18 -7.80 14.20
C GLN A 412 -18.80 -8.31 14.56
N GLY A 413 -18.07 -7.53 15.34
CA GLY A 413 -16.74 -7.85 15.84
C GLY A 413 -16.76 -7.96 17.37
N GLU A 414 -16.11 -8.99 17.91
CA GLU A 414 -15.96 -9.20 19.34
C GLU A 414 -14.67 -8.56 19.84
N ARG A 415 -14.79 -7.63 20.81
CA ARG A 415 -13.66 -6.94 21.48
C ARG A 415 -12.76 -6.17 20.48
N GLY A 416 -11.99 -5.21 20.98
CA GLY A 416 -11.12 -4.38 20.15
C GLY A 416 -11.85 -3.36 19.28
N GLN A 417 -11.07 -2.66 18.46
CA GLN A 417 -11.50 -1.66 17.49
C GLN A 417 -11.62 -2.30 16.10
N TRP A 418 -12.79 -2.10 15.48
CA TRP A 418 -13.14 -2.64 14.18
C TRP A 418 -13.60 -1.52 13.24
N THR A 419 -13.27 -1.66 11.97
CA THR A 419 -13.88 -0.91 10.88
C THR A 419 -14.47 -1.90 9.87
N TYR A 420 -15.62 -1.53 9.31
CA TYR A 420 -16.32 -2.31 8.31
C TYR A 420 -16.57 -1.44 7.10
N GLN A 421 -16.26 -1.96 5.91
CA GLN A 421 -16.41 -1.24 4.67
C GLN A 421 -17.01 -2.15 3.60
N LEU A 422 -17.86 -1.59 2.75
CA LEU A 422 -18.34 -2.24 1.55
C LEU A 422 -17.57 -1.68 0.35
N VAL A 423 -17.00 -2.58 -0.45
CA VAL A 423 -16.23 -2.28 -1.64
C VAL A 423 -16.93 -2.90 -2.85
N THR A 424 -17.03 -2.16 -3.94
CA THR A 424 -17.78 -2.55 -5.13
C THR A 424 -16.88 -2.62 -6.37
N PHE A 425 -17.09 -3.61 -7.26
CA PHE A 425 -16.35 -3.74 -8.52
C PHE A 425 -17.32 -3.96 -9.69
N PRO A 426 -17.12 -3.40 -10.90
CA PRO A 426 -15.93 -2.70 -11.41
C PRO A 426 -15.82 -1.21 -11.06
N ARG A 427 -16.80 -0.66 -10.36
CA ARG A 427 -16.79 0.76 -9.95
C ARG A 427 -16.78 0.83 -8.44
N ARG A 428 -15.80 1.55 -7.88
CA ARG A 428 -15.89 1.99 -6.48
C ARG A 428 -16.92 3.11 -6.39
N GLU A 429 -17.96 2.90 -5.61
CA GLU A 429 -18.84 3.96 -5.15
C GLU A 429 -18.54 4.27 -3.68
N GLU A 430 -18.58 5.55 -3.32
CA GLU A 430 -18.62 5.92 -1.90
C GLU A 430 -20.03 5.62 -1.40
N VAL A 431 -20.12 4.58 -0.58
CA VAL A 431 -21.39 4.14 -0.02
C VAL A 431 -21.69 4.98 1.23
N PRO A 432 -22.81 5.72 1.28
CA PRO A 432 -23.13 6.57 2.43
C PRO A 432 -23.35 5.79 3.73
N ASP A 433 -23.81 4.54 3.62
CA ASP A 433 -24.02 3.62 4.73
C ASP A 433 -23.13 2.37 4.55
N PRO A 434 -22.20 2.07 5.47
CA PRO A 434 -21.31 0.90 5.36
C PRO A 434 -22.05 -0.43 5.53
N THR A 435 -23.38 -0.41 5.71
CA THR A 435 -24.22 -1.59 5.88
C THR A 435 -25.18 -1.87 4.73
N GLU A 436 -25.28 -0.97 3.73
CA GLU A 436 -26.24 -1.11 2.62
C GLU A 436 -25.61 -0.79 1.26
N ILE A 437 -25.86 -1.62 0.25
CA ILE A 437 -25.61 -1.31 -1.16
C ILE A 437 -26.93 -1.22 -1.89
N MET A 438 -27.16 -0.11 -2.59
CA MET A 438 -28.28 0.05 -3.50
C MET A 438 -27.92 -0.43 -4.91
N ASP A 439 -28.93 -0.83 -5.70
CA ASP A 439 -28.78 -1.23 -7.10
C ASP A 439 -27.62 -2.22 -7.33
N TRP A 440 -27.60 -3.28 -6.52
CA TRP A 440 -26.49 -4.23 -6.47
C TRP A 440 -26.21 -4.92 -7.82
N ASP A 441 -27.20 -4.96 -8.72
CA ASP A 441 -27.13 -5.58 -10.04
C ASP A 441 -26.24 -4.80 -11.01
N ARG A 442 -25.78 -3.60 -10.63
CA ARG A 442 -24.76 -2.82 -11.34
C ARG A 442 -23.33 -3.32 -11.08
N TYR A 443 -23.13 -4.14 -10.04
CA TYR A 443 -21.81 -4.60 -9.62
C TYR A 443 -21.59 -6.07 -9.98
N GLN A 444 -20.34 -6.38 -10.29
CA GLN A 444 -19.87 -7.77 -10.40
C GLN A 444 -19.57 -8.33 -9.01
N ASP A 445 -18.97 -7.51 -8.15
CA ASP A 445 -18.66 -7.87 -6.77
C ASP A 445 -19.08 -6.79 -5.79
N ILE A 446 -19.63 -7.22 -4.66
CA ILE A 446 -19.69 -6.45 -3.42
C ILE A 446 -18.83 -7.19 -2.41
N VAL A 447 -17.93 -6.50 -1.72
CA VAL A 447 -17.02 -7.10 -0.76
C VAL A 447 -17.14 -6.40 0.57
N LEU A 448 -17.49 -7.17 1.60
CA LEU A 448 -17.42 -6.73 2.98
C LEU A 448 -15.98 -6.92 3.46
N VAL A 449 -15.31 -5.81 3.75
CA VAL A 449 -13.98 -5.76 4.35
C VAL A 449 -14.15 -5.52 5.84
N LEU A 450 -13.58 -6.42 6.65
CA LEU A 450 -13.57 -6.29 8.10
C LEU A 450 -12.13 -6.11 8.56
N THR A 451 -11.81 -4.94 9.12
CA THR A 451 -10.45 -4.58 9.53
C THR A 451 -10.41 -4.38 11.04
N VAL A 452 -9.42 -4.99 11.68
CA VAL A 452 -9.13 -4.72 13.10
C VAL A 452 -8.07 -3.63 13.16
N THR A 453 -8.43 -2.50 13.74
CA THR A 453 -7.54 -1.32 13.87
C THR A 453 -6.92 -1.18 15.26
N SER A 454 -7.13 -2.20 16.12
CA SER A 454 -6.44 -2.27 17.41
C SER A 454 -4.93 -2.38 17.19
N PHE A 455 -4.13 -1.80 18.07
CA PHE A 455 -2.66 -1.82 17.95
C PHE A 455 -2.00 -3.08 18.50
N ARG A 456 -2.75 -3.93 19.22
CA ARG A 456 -2.26 -5.20 19.79
C ARG A 456 -3.39 -6.22 19.86
N GLY A 457 -3.01 -7.49 19.97
CA GLY A 457 -3.93 -8.61 20.15
C GLY A 457 -3.97 -9.55 18.94
N LYS A 458 -4.52 -10.74 19.14
CA LYS A 458 -4.62 -11.77 18.10
C LYS A 458 -5.97 -12.47 18.15
N GLY A 459 -6.45 -12.91 17.00
CA GLY A 459 -7.63 -13.74 16.86
C GLY A 459 -8.94 -13.07 17.30
N PHE A 460 -9.11 -11.77 17.02
CA PHE A 460 -10.37 -11.07 17.22
C PHE A 460 -11.45 -11.73 16.36
N ARG A 461 -12.56 -12.12 16.99
CA ARG A 461 -13.63 -12.87 16.33
C ARG A 461 -14.60 -11.91 15.67
N TYR A 462 -15.13 -12.30 14.52
CA TYR A 462 -16.25 -11.60 13.90
C TYR A 462 -17.32 -12.58 13.44
N SER A 463 -18.53 -12.07 13.28
CA SER A 463 -19.61 -12.69 12.53
C SER A 463 -20.20 -11.68 11.56
N TYR A 464 -20.89 -12.17 10.53
CA TYR A 464 -21.64 -11.32 9.62
C TYR A 464 -22.88 -12.05 9.14
N TRP A 465 -23.86 -11.25 8.75
CA TRP A 465 -25.02 -11.69 8.00
C TRP A 465 -25.26 -10.73 6.84
N ALA A 466 -25.76 -11.23 5.73
CA ALA A 466 -26.07 -10.44 4.54
C ALA A 466 -27.37 -10.95 3.91
N GLU A 467 -28.22 -10.04 3.44
CA GLU A 467 -29.45 -10.37 2.73
C GLU A 467 -29.70 -9.46 1.54
N PHE A 468 -30.43 -9.99 0.56
CA PHE A 468 -30.98 -9.21 -0.52
C PHE A 468 -32.20 -8.43 -0.04
N ASP A 469 -32.28 -7.15 -0.42
CA ASP A 469 -33.45 -6.31 -0.20
C ASP A 469 -33.93 -5.70 -1.52
N SER A 470 -35.16 -6.00 -1.92
CA SER A 470 -35.74 -5.49 -3.18
C SER A 470 -36.00 -3.99 -3.18
N ASP A 471 -36.10 -3.36 -2.01
CA ASP A 471 -36.43 -1.94 -1.87
C ASP A 471 -35.19 -1.04 -1.95
N LEU A 472 -33.99 -1.61 -1.84
CA LEU A 472 -32.70 -0.90 -1.98
C LEU A 472 -32.37 -0.64 -3.45
N THR A 473 -33.21 0.16 -4.09
CA THR A 473 -32.98 0.67 -5.44
C THR A 473 -32.85 2.20 -5.40
N GLU A 474 -32.07 2.79 -6.31
CA GLU A 474 -32.05 4.26 -6.43
C GLU A 474 -33.45 4.76 -6.76
N LYS A 475 -34.03 5.56 -5.85
CA LYS A 475 -35.23 6.34 -6.18
C LYS A 475 -34.83 7.34 -7.27
N PRO A 476 -35.55 7.39 -8.41
CA PRO A 476 -35.16 8.26 -9.52
C PRO A 476 -35.07 9.70 -9.02
N LEU A 477 -33.89 10.32 -9.20
CA LEU A 477 -33.64 11.70 -8.80
C LEU A 477 -34.76 12.62 -9.34
N PRO A 478 -35.27 13.58 -8.53
CA PRO A 478 -36.21 14.58 -9.03
C PRO A 478 -35.58 15.37 -10.19
N LEU A 479 -36.40 15.98 -11.04
CA LEU A 479 -35.90 16.81 -12.15
C LEU A 479 -35.04 17.94 -11.57
N VAL A 480 -33.73 17.91 -11.86
CA VAL A 480 -32.80 18.98 -11.49
C VAL A 480 -32.42 19.71 -12.77
N ALA A 481 -32.59 21.03 -12.77
CA ALA A 481 -32.10 21.88 -13.84
C ALA A 481 -31.23 22.99 -13.30
N VAL A 482 -30.17 23.31 -14.02
CA VAL A 482 -29.24 24.37 -13.63
C VAL A 482 -29.28 25.47 -14.68
N LEU A 483 -29.87 26.61 -14.34
CA LEU A 483 -29.78 27.82 -15.15
C LEU A 483 -28.40 28.46 -14.94
N LYS A 484 -27.60 28.60 -16.00
CA LYS A 484 -26.26 29.21 -15.96
C LYS A 484 -26.32 30.70 -16.33
N GLN A 485 -25.24 31.43 -16.05
CA GLN A 485 -25.09 32.84 -16.42
C GLN A 485 -24.98 32.98 -17.95
N ASN A 486 -25.71 33.93 -18.54
CA ASN A 486 -25.64 34.22 -19.98
C ASN A 486 -24.25 34.70 -20.41
N ARG A 487 -23.84 34.40 -21.65
CA ARG A 487 -22.52 34.76 -22.20
C ARG A 487 -22.65 35.27 -23.65
N PRO A 488 -22.07 36.44 -23.99
CA PRO A 488 -21.41 37.39 -23.09
C PRO A 488 -22.40 38.11 -22.15
N ASN A 489 -21.90 38.66 -21.03
CA ASN A 489 -22.65 39.52 -20.11
C ASN A 489 -21.68 40.57 -19.47
N PRO A 490 -21.81 41.88 -19.77
CA PRO A 490 -22.79 42.49 -20.67
C PRO A 490 -22.64 42.04 -22.13
N PHE A 491 -23.71 42.10 -22.91
CA PHE A 491 -23.66 41.84 -24.36
C PHE A 491 -24.04 43.08 -25.17
N LEU A 492 -23.47 43.16 -26.39
CA LEU A 492 -23.58 44.29 -27.30
C LEU A 492 -24.24 43.83 -28.61
N PRO A 493 -25.58 43.88 -28.75
CA PRO A 493 -26.26 43.32 -29.92
C PRO A 493 -25.75 43.85 -31.27
N GLY A 494 -25.27 45.10 -31.32
CA GLY A 494 -24.73 45.71 -32.54
C GLY A 494 -23.31 45.27 -32.90
N GLN A 495 -22.55 44.66 -31.97
CA GLN A 495 -21.16 44.21 -32.19
C GLN A 495 -21.05 42.68 -32.11
N THR A 496 -21.59 42.08 -31.05
CA THR A 496 -21.50 40.63 -30.78
C THR A 496 -22.75 39.86 -31.22
N GLY A 497 -23.72 40.53 -31.85
CA GLY A 497 -24.99 39.96 -32.31
C GLY A 497 -26.02 39.71 -31.20
N GLY A 498 -25.62 39.03 -30.12
CA GLY A 498 -26.53 38.63 -29.03
C GLY A 498 -25.82 37.99 -27.84
N THR A 499 -26.58 37.25 -27.03
CA THR A 499 -26.10 36.49 -25.87
C THR A 499 -26.72 35.09 -25.85
N THR A 500 -25.97 34.12 -25.35
CA THR A 500 -26.44 32.75 -25.15
C THR A 500 -26.76 32.52 -23.68
N ILE A 501 -27.91 31.93 -23.39
CA ILE A 501 -28.38 31.54 -22.06
C ILE A 501 -28.19 30.01 -21.94
N PRO A 502 -27.14 29.52 -21.26
CA PRO A 502 -26.93 28.09 -21.09
C PRO A 502 -27.73 27.54 -19.90
N PHE A 503 -28.18 26.30 -20.00
CA PHE A 503 -28.82 25.56 -18.92
C PHE A 503 -28.61 24.06 -19.09
N ASP A 504 -28.62 23.32 -17.99
CA ASP A 504 -28.53 21.85 -18.01
C ASP A 504 -29.85 21.24 -17.53
N LEU A 505 -30.23 20.12 -18.13
CA LEU A 505 -31.38 19.30 -17.74
C LEU A 505 -30.87 17.92 -17.31
N THR A 506 -31.28 17.38 -16.15
CA THR A 506 -30.91 16.00 -15.78
C THR A 506 -31.78 14.94 -16.47
N LYS A 507 -32.97 15.30 -16.94
CA LYS A 507 -33.90 14.44 -17.70
C LYS A 507 -34.63 15.28 -18.77
N PRO A 508 -35.22 14.67 -19.81
CA PRO A 508 -35.99 15.42 -20.80
C PRO A 508 -37.19 16.16 -20.19
N GLY A 509 -37.51 17.36 -20.70
CA GLY A 509 -38.62 18.17 -20.18
C GLY A 509 -39.00 19.36 -21.07
N ASP A 510 -40.21 19.90 -20.88
CA ASP A 510 -40.74 21.02 -21.66
C ASP A 510 -40.21 22.36 -21.13
N VAL A 511 -39.40 23.05 -21.93
CA VAL A 511 -38.70 24.26 -21.48
C VAL A 511 -39.34 25.54 -22.03
N VAL A 512 -39.55 26.51 -21.15
CA VAL A 512 -39.99 27.87 -21.46
C VAL A 512 -39.00 28.88 -20.93
N ILE A 513 -38.52 29.78 -21.78
CA ILE A 513 -37.68 30.91 -21.37
C ILE A 513 -38.45 32.21 -21.55
N ALA A 514 -38.46 33.03 -20.51
CA ALA A 514 -39.07 34.36 -20.51
C ALA A 514 -38.05 35.40 -20.07
N ILE A 515 -37.98 36.52 -20.79
CA ILE A 515 -37.09 37.66 -20.54
C ILE A 515 -37.95 38.84 -20.11
N TYR A 516 -37.55 39.52 -19.04
CA TYR A 516 -38.24 40.63 -18.42
C TYR A 516 -37.31 41.84 -18.28
N SER A 517 -37.84 43.05 -18.39
CA SER A 517 -37.12 44.28 -18.03
C SER A 517 -37.09 44.48 -16.51
N LEU A 518 -36.32 45.48 -16.05
CA LEU A 518 -36.17 45.82 -14.63
C LEU A 518 -37.50 46.10 -13.91
N ASN A 519 -38.50 46.65 -14.60
CA ASN A 519 -39.84 46.90 -14.08
C ASN A 519 -40.77 45.66 -14.12
N GLY A 520 -40.26 44.48 -14.47
CA GLY A 520 -41.04 43.23 -14.54
C GLY A 520 -41.87 43.07 -15.82
N GLN A 521 -41.79 44.00 -16.79
CA GLN A 521 -42.50 43.85 -18.06
C GLN A 521 -41.90 42.71 -18.89
N LEU A 522 -42.74 41.82 -19.42
CA LEU A 522 -42.33 40.75 -20.33
C LEU A 522 -41.81 41.32 -21.65
N VAL A 523 -40.56 41.01 -21.97
CA VAL A 523 -39.84 41.46 -23.16
C VAL A 523 -39.92 40.43 -24.28
N LYS A 524 -39.64 39.16 -23.97
CA LYS A 524 -39.67 38.04 -24.93
C LYS A 524 -40.01 36.76 -24.19
N ARG A 525 -40.86 35.91 -24.76
CA ARG A 525 -41.13 34.56 -24.29
C ARG A 525 -40.91 33.58 -25.43
N LYS A 526 -40.19 32.50 -25.14
CA LYS A 526 -39.90 31.42 -26.08
C LYS A 526 -40.20 30.08 -25.43
N GLU A 527 -41.08 29.33 -26.07
CA GLU A 527 -41.26 27.90 -25.81
C GLU A 527 -40.22 27.16 -26.66
N LEU A 528 -39.38 26.38 -25.99
CA LEU A 528 -38.41 25.48 -26.62
C LEU A 528 -38.97 24.06 -26.75
N ASN A 529 -40.13 23.79 -26.11
CA ASN A 529 -40.78 22.48 -26.02
C ASN A 529 -39.85 21.44 -25.38
N ARG A 530 -40.17 20.17 -25.55
CA ARG A 530 -39.44 19.04 -24.97
C ARG A 530 -38.00 19.01 -25.49
N LEU A 531 -37.05 19.20 -24.60
CA LEU A 531 -35.61 19.05 -24.84
C LEU A 531 -35.10 17.80 -24.10
N ASP A 532 -34.06 17.17 -24.63
CA ASP A 532 -33.40 16.02 -24.00
C ASP A 532 -32.54 16.45 -22.80
N GLY A 533 -32.24 15.48 -21.93
CA GLY A 533 -31.27 15.66 -20.85
C GLY A 533 -29.87 16.02 -21.38
N GLY A 534 -29.13 16.83 -20.62
CA GLY A 534 -27.81 17.34 -20.97
C GLY A 534 -27.75 18.86 -21.07
N SER A 535 -26.65 19.37 -21.62
CA SER A 535 -26.42 20.81 -21.77
C SER A 535 -27.17 21.38 -22.96
N ASN A 536 -28.00 22.38 -22.69
CA ASN A 536 -28.85 23.07 -23.63
C ASN A 536 -28.59 24.58 -23.59
N SER A 537 -29.06 25.31 -24.60
CA SER A 537 -28.95 26.77 -24.60
C SER A 537 -30.00 27.47 -25.43
N TYR A 538 -30.24 28.74 -25.10
CA TYR A 538 -31.10 29.63 -25.88
C TYR A 538 -30.39 30.93 -26.23
N TYR A 539 -30.40 31.27 -27.51
CA TYR A 539 -29.81 32.50 -28.02
C TYR A 539 -30.83 33.66 -28.02
N TRP A 540 -30.39 34.83 -27.53
CA TRP A 540 -31.17 36.05 -27.58
C TRP A 540 -30.39 37.20 -28.21
N ASP A 541 -31.03 37.85 -29.18
CA ASP A 541 -30.52 38.91 -30.05
C ASP A 541 -30.77 40.34 -29.53
N GLY A 542 -31.25 40.47 -28.29
CA GLY A 542 -31.58 41.79 -27.72
C GLY A 542 -32.79 42.47 -28.38
N ARG A 543 -33.72 41.68 -28.92
CA ARG A 543 -35.01 42.15 -29.48
C ARG A 543 -36.19 41.63 -28.65
N ASN A 544 -37.26 42.42 -28.57
CA ASN A 544 -38.51 42.00 -27.91
C ASN A 544 -39.34 41.04 -28.80
N GLN A 545 -40.50 40.61 -28.29
CA GLN A 545 -41.40 39.69 -29.00
C GLN A 545 -41.84 40.20 -30.39
N LYS A 546 -41.88 41.52 -30.60
CA LYS A 546 -42.25 42.16 -31.88
C LYS A 546 -41.04 42.36 -32.82
N GLY A 547 -39.88 41.78 -32.50
CA GLY A 547 -38.65 41.92 -33.27
C GLY A 547 -37.97 43.30 -33.15
N ARG A 548 -38.43 44.17 -32.25
CA ARG A 548 -37.85 45.51 -32.07
C ARG A 548 -36.66 45.46 -31.09
N PRO A 549 -35.56 46.17 -31.40
CA PRO A 549 -34.46 46.40 -30.44
C PRO A 549 -34.97 46.89 -29.09
N VAL A 550 -34.45 46.33 -27.99
CA VAL A 550 -34.70 46.85 -26.63
C VAL A 550 -33.59 47.79 -26.17
N ALA A 551 -33.88 48.70 -25.25
CA ALA A 551 -32.91 49.68 -24.76
C ALA A 551 -31.77 49.06 -23.94
N SER A 552 -30.64 49.76 -23.81
CA SER A 552 -29.58 49.41 -22.86
C SER A 552 -30.14 49.35 -21.44
N GLY A 553 -29.72 48.38 -20.64
CA GLY A 553 -30.19 48.22 -19.26
C GLY A 553 -30.06 46.80 -18.72
N VAL A 554 -30.60 46.61 -17.52
CA VAL A 554 -30.66 45.31 -16.83
C VAL A 554 -31.96 44.59 -17.17
N TYR A 555 -31.84 43.31 -17.50
CA TYR A 555 -32.93 42.39 -17.79
C TYR A 555 -32.82 41.15 -16.92
N PHE A 556 -33.94 40.49 -16.67
CA PHE A 556 -33.99 39.18 -16.01
C PHE A 556 -34.46 38.14 -17.01
N TYR A 557 -33.86 36.96 -16.99
CA TYR A 557 -34.37 35.80 -17.72
C TYR A 557 -34.75 34.71 -16.73
N ARG A 558 -35.90 34.10 -17.00
CA ARG A 558 -36.49 33.02 -16.24
C ARG A 558 -36.59 31.80 -17.13
N ILE A 559 -36.19 30.65 -16.61
CA ILE A 559 -36.49 29.34 -17.19
C ILE A 559 -37.62 28.71 -16.36
N GLN A 560 -38.58 28.09 -17.04
CA GLN A 560 -39.60 27.24 -16.45
C GLN A 560 -39.55 25.90 -17.18
N ILE A 561 -39.53 24.81 -16.43
CA ILE A 561 -39.47 23.46 -16.99
C ILE A 561 -40.64 22.69 -16.42
N HIS A 562 -41.45 22.14 -17.31
CA HIS A 562 -42.56 21.27 -16.96
C HIS A 562 -42.18 19.83 -17.28
N SER A 563 -42.36 18.96 -16.29
CA SER A 563 -42.15 17.52 -16.42
C SER A 563 -43.47 16.82 -16.72
N ASP A 564 -43.40 15.58 -17.21
CA ASP A 564 -44.58 14.70 -17.33
C ASP A 564 -45.22 14.43 -15.94
N SER A 565 -44.46 14.63 -14.84
CA SER A 565 -44.96 14.66 -13.45
C SER A 565 -45.01 16.09 -12.92
N GLN A 566 -46.20 16.62 -12.61
CA GLN A 566 -46.39 17.99 -12.07
C GLN A 566 -45.63 18.28 -10.76
N THR A 567 -45.15 17.25 -10.05
CA THR A 567 -44.36 17.40 -8.82
C THR A 567 -42.91 17.83 -9.06
N ASP A 568 -42.45 17.81 -10.31
CA ASP A 568 -41.05 18.05 -10.69
C ASP A 568 -40.84 19.36 -11.48
N ASP A 569 -41.81 20.27 -11.46
CA ASP A 569 -41.71 21.56 -12.16
C ASP A 569 -40.60 22.44 -11.54
N PHE A 570 -39.75 23.00 -12.40
CA PHE A 570 -38.61 23.82 -11.98
C PHE A 570 -38.71 25.24 -12.52
N THR A 571 -38.37 26.24 -11.68
CA THR A 571 -38.24 27.64 -12.10
C THR A 571 -36.98 28.28 -11.53
N ALA A 572 -36.18 28.91 -12.38
CA ALA A 572 -35.03 29.71 -11.95
C ALA A 572 -34.94 31.03 -12.72
N VAL A 573 -34.35 32.04 -12.07
CA VAL A 573 -34.20 33.40 -12.61
C VAL A 573 -32.76 33.85 -12.49
N ARG A 574 -32.25 34.55 -13.50
CA ARG A 574 -30.95 35.23 -13.47
C ARG A 574 -31.02 36.60 -14.13
N LYS A 575 -30.05 37.45 -13.79
CA LYS A 575 -29.90 38.80 -14.35
C LYS A 575 -28.91 38.81 -15.52
N MET A 576 -29.13 39.71 -16.47
CA MET A 576 -28.22 40.02 -17.57
C MET A 576 -28.21 41.52 -17.87
N SER A 577 -27.12 42.01 -18.45
CA SER A 577 -26.94 43.41 -18.84
C SER A 577 -26.78 43.52 -20.36
N LEU A 578 -27.52 44.44 -20.96
CA LEU A 578 -27.45 44.76 -22.38
C LEU A 578 -26.94 46.18 -22.56
N VAL A 579 -25.96 46.36 -23.43
CA VAL A 579 -25.41 47.68 -23.81
C VAL A 579 -25.58 47.85 -25.32
N ARG A 580 -26.06 49.01 -25.77
CA ARG A 580 -26.16 49.38 -27.18
C ARG A 580 -25.21 50.49 -27.53
#